data_AF-A0AA37USF5-F1
#
_entry.id   AF-A0AA37USF5-F1
#
_cell.length_a   1.000
_cell.length_b   1.000
_cell.length_c   1.000
_cell.angle_alpha   90.00
_cell.angle_beta   90.00
_cell.angle_gamma   90.00
#
_symmetry.space_group_name_H-M   'P 1'
#
loop_
_entity.id
_entity.type
_entity.pdbx_description
1 polymer ?
#
loop_
_entity_poly.entity_id
_entity_poly.type
_entity_poly.pdbx_seq_one_letter_code
_entity_poly.pdbx_strand_id
1 'polypeptide(L)'
;MSTVTKPAPRASSTPAAGAAPGKPRRSARRRAEARLGWLLAGPAFVVMLGVTLYPILQAVWESLFNYQLTAPDDRAFVGLNNYLVILTDGVFWQALLVTTVIMVVTVAVELVIGFGLALVMHRALKRLRGLLRTAILVPYGIITVVSAFAWFYAFDTSSGYVNAWFDWVPGIDPDLNWFAQTPTALFVIMASEIWKTTPFISLLLLAGLAQVPGDLEEAAKVDGAKPWQIFKRVIVPNMKAAIMVAVLFRALDAFRIFDNVFIMTNGAQGTEVLALLAYRTSIGQLQIGMGSAISVLLFLCVIAICFVAIKVFKVDLAGQTGGSDVLSTRQRLVWALGTIAVLVYALFPVVSIFATSFKPAGELTSGTFLPGSPTLANYEQILVGDAQELFLTALRNSIGISLIATVLASVLATLAAYAIARLDFPGKKLVLMTSLAVSIFPVISIVTPLFNLWRAVGLYDTWLGLIIPYMSLTLPISIWTLTAFFRQIPWELEQAAQVDGATAWQAFRRAIVPLAAPGVFTTALIAFFIAWNDFVYGISLTSTSAARPVPAALAFFTGASQFEAPTGAISAAAVIVTIPVVVLVLLFQRQIVSGLTQGAVKG
;
A
#
# COMPACT_ATOMS: atom_id res chain seq x y z
N MET A 1 73.34 67.36 -30.33
CA MET A 1 73.50 66.00 -30.89
C MET A 1 73.72 65.05 -29.72
N SER A 2 72.64 64.45 -29.23
CA SER A 2 72.64 63.54 -28.07
C SER A 2 72.49 62.10 -28.55
N THR A 3 73.52 61.30 -28.30
CA THR A 3 73.58 59.86 -28.56
C THR A 3 72.80 59.11 -27.48
N VAL A 4 71.66 58.51 -27.85
CA VAL A 4 70.90 57.59 -27.00
C VAL A 4 71.23 56.15 -27.41
N THR A 5 71.91 55.44 -26.52
CA THR A 5 72.21 54.01 -26.58
C THR A 5 70.98 53.15 -26.27
N LYS A 6 70.73 52.11 -27.09
CA LYS A 6 69.68 51.09 -26.91
C LYS A 6 69.83 50.31 -25.59
N PRO A 7 68.74 49.90 -24.91
CA PRO A 7 68.82 49.01 -23.75
C PRO A 7 68.94 47.53 -24.15
N ALA A 8 69.69 46.77 -23.34
CA ALA A 8 69.89 45.32 -23.46
C ALA A 8 68.62 44.52 -23.09
N PRO A 9 68.44 43.28 -23.59
CA PRO A 9 67.30 42.45 -23.26
C PRO A 9 67.39 41.89 -21.83
N ARG A 10 66.28 41.95 -21.10
CA ARG A 10 66.13 41.38 -19.75
C ARG A 10 66.33 39.86 -19.77
N ALA A 11 67.23 39.38 -18.92
CA ALA A 11 67.37 37.96 -18.60
C ALA A 11 66.08 37.45 -17.95
N SER A 12 65.50 36.39 -18.52
CA SER A 12 64.38 35.65 -17.95
C SER A 12 64.84 34.86 -16.73
N SER A 13 64.29 35.17 -15.55
CA SER A 13 64.43 34.37 -14.35
C SER A 13 63.68 33.05 -14.50
N THR A 14 64.42 31.94 -14.49
CA THR A 14 63.87 30.58 -14.41
C THR A 14 63.19 30.38 -13.06
N PRO A 15 61.90 30.01 -12.97
CA PRO A 15 61.29 29.64 -11.69
C PRO A 15 61.86 28.30 -11.24
N ALA A 16 62.25 28.23 -9.98
CA ALA A 16 62.67 26.99 -9.31
C ALA A 16 61.62 25.89 -9.53
N ALA A 17 62.10 24.70 -9.89
CA ALA A 17 61.29 23.51 -10.13
C ALA A 17 60.41 23.23 -8.90
N GLY A 18 59.10 23.47 -9.07
CA GLY A 18 58.09 23.14 -8.08
C GLY A 18 58.09 21.64 -7.80
N ALA A 19 58.06 21.30 -6.51
CA ALA A 19 57.75 19.96 -6.05
C ALA A 19 56.49 19.45 -6.78
N ALA A 20 56.58 18.26 -7.35
CA ALA A 20 55.49 17.65 -8.10
C ALA A 20 54.19 17.65 -7.26
N PRO A 21 53.04 18.08 -7.82
CA PRO A 21 51.79 18.00 -7.09
C PRO A 21 51.47 16.53 -6.85
N GLY A 22 51.47 16.11 -5.58
CA GLY A 22 51.09 14.77 -5.18
C GLY A 22 49.73 14.40 -5.78
N LYS A 23 49.64 13.20 -6.38
CA LYS A 23 48.41 12.66 -6.98
C LYS A 23 47.22 12.82 -6.01
N PRO A 24 46.01 13.19 -6.48
CA PRO A 24 45.00 13.79 -5.62
C PRO A 24 44.41 12.76 -4.65
N ARG A 25 44.41 13.09 -3.35
CA ARG A 25 43.70 12.35 -2.26
C ARG A 25 42.19 12.16 -2.51
N ARG A 26 41.61 12.79 -3.54
CA ARG A 26 40.21 12.64 -3.98
C ARG A 26 39.84 11.21 -4.45
N SER A 27 40.80 10.41 -4.93
CA SER A 27 40.54 9.05 -5.45
C SER A 27 40.29 7.98 -4.37
N ALA A 28 40.95 8.10 -3.21
CA ALA A 28 40.80 7.13 -2.11
C ALA A 28 39.50 7.36 -1.33
N ARG A 29 39.17 8.63 -1.04
CA ARG A 29 37.93 9.01 -0.36
C ARG A 29 36.69 8.59 -1.14
N ARG A 30 36.65 8.85 -2.46
CA ARG A 30 35.54 8.43 -3.34
C ARG A 30 35.37 6.91 -3.41
N ARG A 31 36.47 6.14 -3.40
CA ARG A 31 36.42 4.67 -3.32
C ARG A 31 35.92 4.16 -1.97
N ALA A 32 36.33 4.82 -0.87
CA ALA A 32 35.86 4.49 0.47
C ALA A 32 34.36 4.79 0.63
N GLU A 33 33.89 5.95 0.14
CA GLU A 33 32.48 6.32 0.12
C GLU A 33 31.65 5.37 -0.77
N ALA A 34 32.18 4.96 -1.92
CA ALA A 34 31.52 3.97 -2.78
C ALA A 34 31.37 2.60 -2.10
N ARG A 35 32.42 2.12 -1.44
CA ARG A 35 32.39 0.84 -0.69
C ARG A 35 31.43 0.91 0.49
N LEU A 36 31.43 2.02 1.23
CA LEU A 36 30.51 2.24 2.34
C LEU A 36 29.06 2.31 1.86
N GLY A 37 28.81 3.01 0.74
CA GLY A 37 27.48 3.10 0.14
C GLY A 37 26.89 1.73 -0.18
N TRP A 38 27.66 0.85 -0.82
CA TRP A 38 27.23 -0.53 -1.09
C TRP A 38 27.14 -1.41 0.16
N LEU A 39 27.99 -1.20 1.17
CA LEU A 39 27.89 -1.96 2.42
C LEU A 39 26.60 -1.64 3.18
N LEU A 40 26.13 -0.39 3.11
CA LEU A 40 24.92 0.06 3.78
C LEU A 40 23.64 -0.20 2.98
N ALA A 41 23.64 0.07 1.67
CA ALA A 41 22.48 -0.11 0.80
C ALA A 41 22.35 -1.54 0.22
N GLY A 42 23.47 -2.24 0.10
CA GLY A 42 23.55 -3.56 -0.53
C GLY A 42 22.65 -4.62 0.12
N PRO A 43 22.61 -4.77 1.46
CA PRO A 43 21.74 -5.77 2.09
C PRO A 43 20.25 -5.57 1.76
N ALA A 44 19.75 -4.33 1.84
CA ALA A 44 18.37 -4.01 1.47
C ALA A 44 18.11 -4.30 -0.02
N PHE A 45 19.07 -3.94 -0.88
CA PHE A 45 19.01 -4.19 -2.32
C PHE A 45 18.98 -5.69 -2.65
N VAL A 46 19.81 -6.50 -1.98
CA VAL A 46 19.86 -7.95 -2.14
C VAL A 46 18.55 -8.59 -1.68
N VAL A 47 17.97 -8.18 -0.55
CA VAL A 47 16.66 -8.68 -0.11
C VAL A 47 15.57 -8.35 -1.14
N MET A 48 15.51 -7.11 -1.63
CA MET A 48 14.53 -6.71 -2.66
C MET A 48 14.70 -7.54 -3.95
N LEU A 49 15.93 -7.74 -4.43
CA LEU A 49 16.16 -8.54 -5.64
C LEU A 49 15.89 -10.03 -5.42
N GLY A 50 16.34 -10.58 -4.30
CA GLY A 50 16.18 -12.00 -3.99
C GLY A 50 14.72 -12.40 -3.79
N VAL A 51 13.91 -11.50 -3.23
CA VAL A 51 12.50 -11.79 -2.94
C VAL A 51 11.58 -11.38 -4.09
N THR A 52 11.97 -10.43 -4.94
CA THR A 52 11.11 -9.99 -6.05
C THR A 52 11.64 -10.43 -7.41
N LEU A 53 12.89 -10.13 -7.75
CA LEU A 53 13.42 -10.42 -9.09
C LEU A 53 13.61 -11.94 -9.32
N TYR A 54 14.15 -12.66 -8.34
CA TYR A 54 14.35 -14.11 -8.50
C TYR A 54 13.03 -14.86 -8.72
N PRO A 55 11.97 -14.65 -7.90
CA PRO A 55 10.71 -15.34 -8.14
C PRO A 55 10.05 -14.94 -9.48
N ILE A 56 10.25 -13.71 -9.97
CA ILE A 56 9.79 -13.31 -11.30
C ILE A 56 10.47 -14.14 -12.40
N LEU A 57 11.79 -14.23 -12.36
CA LEU A 57 12.55 -15.00 -13.34
C LEU A 57 12.17 -16.49 -13.25
N GLN A 58 11.94 -16.98 -12.04
CA GLN A 58 11.44 -18.33 -11.81
C GLN A 58 10.04 -18.53 -12.38
N ALA A 59 9.10 -17.60 -12.19
CA ALA A 59 7.76 -17.70 -12.76
C ALA A 59 7.79 -17.68 -14.30
N VAL A 60 8.61 -16.82 -14.91
CA VAL A 60 8.83 -16.80 -16.37
C VAL A 60 9.46 -18.11 -16.86
N TRP A 61 10.33 -18.73 -16.06
CA TRP A 61 10.92 -20.02 -16.40
C TRP A 61 9.89 -21.15 -16.27
N GLU A 62 9.21 -21.26 -15.12
CA GLU A 62 8.22 -22.29 -14.82
C GLU A 62 7.00 -22.22 -15.74
N SER A 63 6.62 -21.03 -16.21
CA SER A 63 5.53 -20.86 -17.17
C SER A 63 5.77 -21.54 -18.51
N LEU A 64 7.02 -21.91 -18.82
CA LEU A 64 7.39 -22.63 -20.04
C LEU A 64 7.30 -24.16 -19.89
N PHE A 65 6.95 -24.65 -18.71
CA PHE A 65 6.85 -26.08 -18.40
C PHE A 65 5.41 -26.47 -18.08
N ASN A 66 5.03 -27.68 -18.48
CA ASN A 66 3.97 -28.39 -17.79
C ASN A 66 4.57 -28.84 -16.46
N TYR A 67 4.10 -28.27 -15.36
CA TYR A 67 4.64 -28.54 -14.04
C TYR A 67 3.51 -28.54 -13.01
N GLN A 68 3.21 -29.73 -12.49
CA GLN A 68 2.20 -29.97 -11.47
C GLN A 68 2.86 -30.63 -10.25
N LEU A 69 2.56 -30.16 -9.04
CA LEU A 69 3.23 -30.70 -7.84
C LEU A 69 2.68 -32.07 -7.41
N THR A 70 1.51 -32.46 -7.90
CA THR A 70 0.94 -33.79 -7.67
C THR A 70 1.58 -34.86 -8.56
N ALA A 71 2.28 -34.46 -9.63
CA ALA A 71 2.98 -35.34 -10.55
C ALA A 71 4.33 -34.70 -10.95
N PRO A 72 5.29 -34.58 -10.00
CA PRO A 72 6.54 -33.85 -10.23
C PRO A 72 7.43 -34.49 -11.31
N ASP A 73 7.32 -35.82 -11.50
CA ASP A 73 8.09 -36.56 -12.50
C ASP A 73 7.60 -36.30 -13.94
N ASP A 74 6.36 -35.84 -14.11
CA ASP A 74 5.75 -35.53 -15.41
C ASP A 74 6.12 -34.12 -15.91
N ARG A 75 7.08 -33.46 -15.26
CA ARG A 75 7.52 -32.12 -15.64
C ARG A 75 8.15 -32.12 -17.04
N ALA A 76 7.50 -31.45 -17.99
CA ALA A 76 7.96 -31.37 -19.37
C ALA A 76 8.05 -29.93 -19.87
N PHE A 77 9.04 -29.61 -20.69
CA PHE A 77 9.10 -28.31 -21.36
C PHE A 77 8.05 -28.25 -22.47
N VAL A 78 7.17 -27.25 -22.41
CA VAL A 78 6.05 -27.07 -23.36
C VAL A 78 6.09 -25.72 -24.09
N GLY A 79 7.16 -24.94 -23.90
CA GLY A 79 7.33 -23.63 -24.52
C GLY A 79 6.18 -22.69 -24.17
N LEU A 80 5.51 -22.11 -25.16
CA LEU A 80 4.42 -21.16 -24.95
C LEU A 80 3.03 -21.82 -24.82
N ASN A 81 2.94 -23.15 -24.72
CA ASN A 81 1.66 -23.84 -24.71
C ASN A 81 0.74 -23.39 -23.57
N ASN A 82 1.29 -23.17 -22.36
CA ASN A 82 0.50 -22.66 -21.23
C ASN A 82 -0.17 -21.32 -21.56
N TYR A 83 0.54 -20.41 -22.22
CA TYR A 83 0.00 -19.12 -22.65
C TYR A 83 -1.07 -19.29 -23.73
N LEU A 84 -0.88 -20.21 -24.69
CA LEU A 84 -1.87 -20.49 -25.72
C LEU A 84 -3.17 -20.99 -25.08
N VAL A 85 -3.08 -21.97 -24.17
CA VAL A 85 -4.24 -22.49 -23.43
C VAL A 85 -4.96 -21.36 -22.71
N ILE A 86 -4.24 -20.56 -21.91
CA ILE A 86 -4.82 -19.44 -21.15
C ILE A 86 -5.50 -18.41 -22.06
N LEU A 87 -4.83 -17.99 -23.13
CA LEU A 87 -5.35 -16.95 -24.03
C LEU A 87 -6.52 -17.43 -24.90
N THR A 88 -6.72 -18.75 -25.03
CA THR A 88 -7.90 -19.34 -25.67
C THR A 88 -9.02 -19.69 -24.69
N ASP A 89 -8.78 -19.60 -23.38
CA ASP A 89 -9.74 -19.95 -22.34
C ASP A 89 -10.67 -18.78 -21.99
N GLY A 90 -11.98 -19.04 -21.99
CA GLY A 90 -12.99 -18.06 -21.59
C GLY A 90 -12.88 -17.62 -20.13
N VAL A 91 -12.39 -18.49 -19.23
CA VAL A 91 -12.22 -18.19 -17.79
C VAL A 91 -11.21 -17.06 -17.61
N PHE A 92 -10.10 -17.08 -18.34
CA PHE A 92 -9.08 -16.02 -18.28
C PHE A 92 -9.65 -14.67 -18.72
N TRP A 93 -10.35 -14.63 -19.86
CA TRP A 93 -10.92 -13.39 -20.39
C TRP A 93 -12.05 -12.85 -19.51
N GLN A 94 -12.86 -13.73 -18.92
CA GLN A 94 -13.86 -13.33 -17.91
C GLN A 94 -13.17 -12.73 -16.68
N ALA A 95 -12.13 -13.37 -16.15
CA ALA A 95 -11.39 -12.86 -15.00
C ALA A 95 -10.70 -11.52 -15.29
N LEU A 96 -10.11 -11.37 -16.48
CA LEU A 96 -9.54 -10.10 -16.95
C LEU A 96 -10.61 -9.01 -17.09
N LEU A 97 -11.78 -9.34 -17.65
CA LEU A 97 -12.89 -8.40 -17.78
C LEU A 97 -13.39 -7.94 -16.41
N VAL A 98 -13.65 -8.87 -15.48
CA VAL A 98 -14.11 -8.55 -14.12
C VAL A 98 -13.08 -7.67 -13.40
N THR A 99 -11.80 -8.05 -13.46
CA THR A 99 -10.71 -7.26 -12.86
C THR A 99 -10.65 -5.85 -13.44
N THR A 100 -10.81 -5.72 -14.76
CA THR A 100 -10.80 -4.43 -15.47
C THR A 100 -12.02 -3.58 -15.12
N VAL A 101 -13.21 -4.18 -15.05
CA VAL A 101 -14.46 -3.49 -14.69
C VAL A 101 -14.38 -2.97 -13.27
N ILE A 102 -13.96 -3.80 -12.30
CA ILE A 102 -13.74 -3.37 -10.92
C ILE A 102 -12.78 -2.17 -10.92
N MET A 103 -11.60 -2.30 -11.52
CA MET A 103 -10.60 -1.24 -11.53
C MET A 103 -11.09 0.07 -12.15
N VAL A 104 -11.75 0.02 -13.31
CA VAL A 104 -12.24 1.25 -13.97
C VAL A 104 -13.35 1.92 -13.16
N VAL A 105 -14.33 1.14 -12.69
CA VAL A 105 -15.49 1.67 -11.98
C VAL A 105 -15.09 2.21 -10.61
N THR A 106 -14.33 1.45 -9.82
CA THR A 106 -13.92 1.88 -8.47
C THR A 106 -13.04 3.12 -8.54
N VAL A 107 -12.01 3.14 -9.39
CA VAL A 107 -11.12 4.31 -9.56
C VAL A 107 -11.91 5.56 -9.96
N ALA A 108 -12.87 5.43 -10.89
CA ALA A 108 -13.68 6.55 -11.33
C ALA A 108 -14.56 7.10 -10.20
N VAL A 109 -15.24 6.21 -9.46
CA VAL A 109 -16.11 6.60 -8.36
C VAL A 109 -15.31 7.18 -7.19
N GLU A 110 -14.21 6.56 -6.81
CA GLU A 110 -13.32 7.03 -5.73
C GLU A 110 -12.67 8.36 -6.08
N LEU A 111 -12.36 8.62 -7.36
CA LEU A 111 -11.87 9.94 -7.78
C LEU A 111 -12.92 11.02 -7.49
N VAL A 112 -14.19 10.75 -7.82
CA VAL A 112 -15.30 11.70 -7.57
C VAL A 112 -15.54 11.90 -6.08
N ILE A 113 -15.71 10.81 -5.32
CA ILE A 113 -15.96 10.87 -3.87
C ILE A 113 -14.74 11.46 -3.16
N GLY A 114 -13.54 11.02 -3.51
CA GLY A 114 -12.27 11.49 -2.96
C GLY A 114 -12.05 12.98 -3.18
N PHE A 115 -12.44 13.52 -4.34
CA PHE A 115 -12.42 14.97 -4.57
C PHE A 115 -13.41 15.70 -3.67
N GLY A 116 -14.61 15.16 -3.50
CA GLY A 116 -15.62 15.67 -2.57
C GLY A 116 -15.07 15.75 -1.14
N LEU A 117 -14.48 14.65 -0.66
CA LEU A 117 -13.84 14.60 0.66
C LEU A 117 -12.67 15.58 0.77
N ALA A 118 -11.81 15.67 -0.24
CA ALA A 118 -10.69 16.60 -0.27
C ALA A 118 -11.15 18.05 -0.17
N LEU A 119 -12.21 18.44 -0.90
CA LEU A 119 -12.80 19.78 -0.82
C LEU A 119 -13.37 20.06 0.57
N VAL A 120 -14.09 19.10 1.16
CA VAL A 120 -14.60 19.22 2.54
C VAL A 120 -13.46 19.44 3.51
N MET A 121 -12.35 18.69 3.41
CA MET A 121 -11.20 18.83 4.30
C MET A 121 -10.45 20.15 4.10
N HIS A 122 -10.30 20.59 2.85
CA HIS A 122 -9.64 21.84 2.50
C HIS A 122 -10.39 23.04 3.08
N ARG A 123 -11.73 22.99 3.01
CA ARG A 123 -12.64 24.06 3.45
C ARG A 123 -13.24 23.81 4.85
N ALA A 124 -12.86 22.74 5.53
CA ALA A 124 -13.37 22.44 6.87
C ALA A 124 -12.97 23.52 7.89
N LEU A 125 -13.85 23.76 8.86
CA LEU A 125 -13.59 24.64 10.00
C LEU A 125 -12.32 24.20 10.73
N LYS A 126 -11.43 25.15 11.07
CA LYS A 126 -10.15 24.87 11.73
C LYS A 126 -10.29 23.94 12.95
N ARG A 127 -11.39 24.04 13.70
CA ARG A 127 -11.69 23.18 14.88
C ARG A 127 -12.03 21.73 14.53
N LEU A 128 -12.64 21.45 13.38
CA LEU A 128 -13.09 20.10 12.98
C LEU A 128 -12.09 19.36 12.07
N ARG A 129 -11.08 20.06 11.52
CA ARG A 129 -10.07 19.49 10.60
C ARG A 129 -9.34 18.28 11.17
N GLY A 130 -9.02 18.30 12.47
CA GLY A 130 -8.32 17.18 13.13
C GLY A 130 -9.18 15.92 13.15
N LEU A 131 -10.41 16.02 13.66
CA LEU A 131 -11.36 14.91 13.73
C LEU A 131 -11.73 14.36 12.35
N LEU A 132 -11.92 15.23 11.36
CA LEU A 132 -12.19 14.84 9.98
C LEU A 132 -11.07 14.00 9.36
N ARG A 133 -9.81 14.44 9.52
CA ARG A 133 -8.64 13.69 9.02
C ARG A 133 -8.56 12.32 9.69
N THR A 134 -8.74 12.28 11.01
CA THR A 134 -8.76 11.02 11.76
C THR A 134 -9.81 10.08 11.21
N ALA A 135 -11.06 10.53 11.12
CA ALA A 135 -12.18 9.68 10.73
C ALA A 135 -12.02 9.14 9.31
N ILE A 136 -11.61 9.99 8.36
CA ILE A 136 -11.35 9.57 6.98
C ILE A 136 -10.23 8.52 6.92
N LEU A 137 -9.23 8.57 7.78
CA LEU A 137 -8.16 7.57 7.82
C LEU A 137 -8.59 6.21 8.39
N VAL A 138 -9.71 6.14 9.12
CA VAL A 138 -10.16 4.89 9.76
C VAL A 138 -10.44 3.79 8.73
N PRO A 139 -11.25 3.99 7.66
CA PRO A 139 -11.45 2.96 6.63
C PRO A 139 -10.15 2.41 6.03
N TYR A 140 -9.21 3.31 5.75
CA TYR A 140 -7.90 2.94 5.22
C TYR A 140 -7.10 2.11 6.22
N GLY A 141 -7.19 2.47 7.52
CA GLY A 141 -6.53 1.80 8.62
C GLY A 141 -7.07 0.40 8.94
N ILE A 142 -8.31 0.10 8.60
CA ILE A 142 -8.88 -1.23 8.87
C ILE A 142 -8.17 -2.28 8.01
N ILE A 143 -8.11 -3.53 8.46
CA ILE A 143 -7.53 -4.61 7.65
C ILE A 143 -8.45 -4.91 6.46
N THR A 144 -7.88 -5.23 5.30
CA THR A 144 -8.63 -5.57 4.08
C THR A 144 -9.64 -6.69 4.33
N VAL A 145 -9.19 -7.81 4.92
CA VAL A 145 -10.04 -8.96 5.25
C VAL A 145 -11.15 -8.60 6.23
N VAL A 146 -10.85 -7.80 7.25
CA VAL A 146 -11.86 -7.34 8.22
C VAL A 146 -12.93 -6.48 7.54
N SER A 147 -12.52 -5.57 6.65
CA SER A 147 -13.45 -4.80 5.82
C SER A 147 -14.30 -5.72 4.94
N ALA A 148 -13.68 -6.71 4.30
CA ALA A 148 -14.38 -7.63 3.42
C ALA A 148 -15.47 -8.42 4.17
N PHE A 149 -15.18 -8.94 5.36
CA PHE A 149 -16.18 -9.58 6.21
C PHE A 149 -17.28 -8.62 6.68
N ALA A 150 -16.94 -7.39 7.07
CA ALA A 150 -17.92 -6.39 7.49
C ALA A 150 -18.96 -6.12 6.39
N TRP A 151 -18.49 -5.96 5.15
CA TRP A 151 -19.36 -5.75 3.99
C TRP A 151 -20.09 -7.04 3.57
N PHE A 152 -19.43 -8.20 3.63
CA PHE A 152 -20.08 -9.49 3.38
C PHE A 152 -21.28 -9.69 4.32
N TYR A 153 -21.07 -9.60 5.63
CA TYR A 153 -22.14 -9.83 6.61
C TYR A 153 -23.25 -8.78 6.59
N ALA A 154 -22.95 -7.55 6.16
CA ALA A 154 -23.96 -6.51 6.00
C ALA A 154 -24.97 -6.83 4.88
N PHE A 155 -24.50 -7.47 3.80
CA PHE A 155 -25.26 -7.80 2.60
C PHE A 155 -25.67 -9.28 2.50
N ASP A 156 -25.21 -10.12 3.43
CA ASP A 156 -25.55 -11.54 3.48
C ASP A 156 -27.04 -11.75 3.79
N THR A 157 -27.67 -12.77 3.21
CA THR A 157 -29.11 -13.03 3.38
C THR A 157 -29.48 -13.48 4.79
N SER A 158 -28.54 -14.08 5.53
CA SER A 158 -28.79 -14.56 6.87
C SER A 158 -28.52 -13.46 7.89
N SER A 159 -27.33 -12.83 7.84
CA SER A 159 -26.92 -11.86 8.86
C SER A 159 -27.15 -10.40 8.51
N GLY A 160 -27.44 -10.12 7.24
CA GLY A 160 -27.45 -8.78 6.68
C GLY A 160 -28.64 -7.95 7.12
N TYR A 161 -28.36 -6.69 7.35
CA TYR A 161 -29.36 -5.67 7.70
C TYR A 161 -29.61 -4.70 6.53
N VAL A 162 -28.82 -4.79 5.45
CA VAL A 162 -28.91 -3.88 4.30
C VAL A 162 -30.24 -4.05 3.56
N ASN A 163 -30.72 -5.28 3.37
CA ASN A 163 -32.02 -5.51 2.72
C ASN A 163 -33.14 -4.80 3.47
N ALA A 164 -33.19 -4.94 4.81
CA ALA A 164 -34.20 -4.30 5.64
C ALA A 164 -34.16 -2.76 5.61
N TRP A 165 -33.05 -2.15 5.18
CA TRP A 165 -32.95 -0.69 5.04
C TRP A 165 -33.35 -0.17 3.65
N PHE A 166 -33.38 -1.05 2.66
CA PHE A 166 -33.61 -0.71 1.26
C PHE A 166 -34.74 -1.51 0.62
N ASP A 167 -35.52 -2.26 1.41
CA ASP A 167 -36.69 -3.02 0.95
C ASP A 167 -37.78 -2.15 0.31
N TRP A 168 -37.77 -0.85 0.59
CA TRP A 168 -38.60 0.16 -0.07
C TRP A 168 -38.13 0.53 -1.50
N VAL A 169 -36.93 0.10 -1.91
CA VAL A 169 -36.39 0.35 -3.24
C VAL A 169 -36.84 -0.77 -4.19
N PRO A 170 -37.47 -0.44 -5.35
CA PRO A 170 -37.87 -1.46 -6.31
C PRO A 170 -36.71 -2.35 -6.75
N GLY A 171 -36.86 -3.66 -6.61
CA GLY A 171 -35.84 -4.67 -6.94
C GLY A 171 -34.92 -5.07 -5.79
N ILE A 172 -35.12 -4.55 -4.58
CA ILE A 172 -34.46 -5.02 -3.36
C ILE A 172 -35.52 -5.68 -2.48
N ASP A 173 -35.62 -7.00 -2.55
CA ASP A 173 -36.48 -7.78 -1.67
C ASP A 173 -35.78 -8.02 -0.31
N PRO A 174 -36.54 -8.20 0.80
CA PRO A 174 -35.96 -8.48 2.11
C PRO A 174 -35.00 -9.67 2.14
N ASP A 175 -35.22 -10.66 1.27
CA ASP A 175 -34.43 -11.88 1.11
C ASP A 175 -33.50 -11.86 -0.12
N LEU A 176 -33.31 -10.69 -0.76
CA LEU A 176 -32.41 -10.54 -1.90
C LEU A 176 -31.00 -11.05 -1.56
N ASN A 177 -30.55 -12.08 -2.29
CA ASN A 177 -29.18 -12.55 -2.22
C ASN A 177 -28.27 -11.77 -3.17
N TRP A 178 -27.56 -10.78 -2.63
CA TRP A 178 -26.61 -9.97 -3.40
C TRP A 178 -25.49 -10.81 -4.03
N PHE A 179 -25.14 -11.95 -3.45
CA PHE A 179 -24.06 -12.80 -3.92
C PHE A 179 -24.53 -13.91 -4.87
N ALA A 180 -25.82 -13.96 -5.23
CA ALA A 180 -26.36 -14.97 -6.14
C ALA A 180 -26.17 -14.64 -7.64
N GLN A 181 -25.97 -13.37 -7.99
CA GLN A 181 -25.78 -12.92 -9.37
C GLN A 181 -24.52 -12.07 -9.50
N THR A 182 -23.85 -12.14 -10.67
CA THR A 182 -22.61 -11.40 -10.92
C THR A 182 -22.75 -9.89 -10.69
N PRO A 183 -23.76 -9.18 -11.24
CA PRO A 183 -23.81 -7.71 -11.11
C PRO A 183 -24.00 -7.24 -9.67
N THR A 184 -24.85 -7.92 -8.89
CA THR A 184 -25.11 -7.59 -7.49
C THR A 184 -23.91 -7.94 -6.61
N ALA A 185 -23.22 -9.05 -6.89
CA ALA A 185 -22.02 -9.44 -6.14
C ALA A 185 -20.88 -8.45 -6.39
N LEU A 186 -20.66 -8.07 -7.66
CA LEU A 186 -19.68 -7.06 -8.02
C LEU A 186 -20.00 -5.69 -7.43
N PHE A 187 -21.28 -5.33 -7.31
CA PHE A 187 -21.68 -4.09 -6.64
C PHE A 187 -21.17 -4.05 -5.19
N VAL A 188 -21.39 -5.11 -4.40
CA VAL A 188 -20.94 -5.17 -3.00
C VAL A 188 -19.41 -5.16 -2.90
N ILE A 189 -18.74 -5.94 -3.75
CA ILE A 189 -17.26 -5.96 -3.83
C ILE A 189 -16.71 -4.56 -4.12
N MET A 190 -17.27 -3.87 -5.13
CA MET A 190 -16.85 -2.52 -5.49
C MET A 190 -17.18 -1.50 -4.40
N ALA A 191 -18.33 -1.61 -3.74
CA ALA A 191 -18.74 -0.70 -2.66
C ALA A 191 -17.79 -0.78 -1.46
N SER A 192 -17.41 -2.00 -1.04
CA SER A 192 -16.39 -2.23 0.00
C SER A 192 -15.05 -1.60 -0.38
N GLU A 193 -14.63 -1.81 -1.62
CA GLU A 193 -13.36 -1.31 -2.13
C GLU A 193 -13.32 0.22 -2.21
N ILE A 194 -14.40 0.83 -2.72
CA ILE A 194 -14.57 2.29 -2.78
C ILE A 194 -14.51 2.86 -1.36
N TRP A 195 -15.24 2.28 -0.41
CA TRP A 195 -15.24 2.73 0.98
C TRP A 195 -13.84 2.72 1.61
N LYS A 196 -13.11 1.63 1.39
CA LYS A 196 -11.80 1.41 1.99
C LYS A 196 -10.72 2.35 1.46
N THR A 197 -10.72 2.63 0.16
CA THR A 197 -9.59 3.26 -0.54
C THR A 197 -9.80 4.74 -0.88
N THR A 198 -11.05 5.23 -0.88
CA THR A 198 -11.38 6.65 -1.06
C THR A 198 -10.57 7.59 -0.13
N PRO A 199 -10.31 7.26 1.15
CA PRO A 199 -9.46 8.09 2.00
C PRO A 199 -8.09 8.41 1.42
N PHE A 200 -7.42 7.41 0.84
CA PHE A 200 -6.10 7.58 0.27
C PHE A 200 -6.12 8.55 -0.92
N ILE A 201 -7.09 8.38 -1.83
CA ILE A 201 -7.28 9.31 -2.96
C ILE A 201 -7.60 10.71 -2.45
N SER A 202 -8.48 10.85 -1.47
CA SER A 202 -8.84 12.16 -0.92
C SER A 202 -7.64 12.93 -0.34
N LEU A 203 -6.69 12.22 0.28
CA LEU A 203 -5.48 12.82 0.85
C LEU A 203 -4.48 13.26 -0.22
N LEU A 204 -4.29 12.46 -1.27
CA LEU A 204 -3.47 12.84 -2.42
C LEU A 204 -4.04 14.05 -3.15
N LEU A 205 -5.36 14.05 -3.39
CA LEU A 205 -6.06 15.17 -4.00
C LEU A 205 -6.03 16.41 -3.10
N LEU A 206 -6.16 16.27 -1.79
CA LEU A 206 -6.04 17.38 -0.84
C LEU A 206 -4.64 18.02 -0.89
N ALA A 207 -3.59 17.21 -1.00
CA ALA A 207 -2.22 17.70 -1.16
C ALA A 207 -2.01 18.44 -2.49
N GLY A 208 -2.66 17.98 -3.56
CA GLY A 208 -2.70 18.70 -4.84
C GLY A 208 -3.51 20.00 -4.78
N LEU A 209 -4.68 19.97 -4.12
CA LEU A 209 -5.58 21.11 -3.99
C LEU A 209 -4.93 22.25 -3.19
N ALA A 210 -4.14 21.91 -2.17
CA ALA A 210 -3.36 22.89 -1.40
C ALA A 210 -2.25 23.59 -2.21
N GLN A 211 -1.96 23.14 -3.43
CA GLN A 211 -0.99 23.77 -4.33
C GLN A 211 -1.64 24.67 -5.39
N VAL A 212 -2.98 24.70 -5.47
CA VAL A 212 -3.69 25.58 -6.41
C VAL A 212 -3.54 27.03 -5.92
N PRO A 213 -3.01 27.96 -6.74
CA PRO A 213 -2.86 29.37 -6.35
C PRO A 213 -4.22 30.02 -6.06
N GLY A 214 -4.39 30.57 -4.86
CA GLY A 214 -5.66 31.16 -4.41
C GLY A 214 -6.07 32.41 -5.21
N ASP A 215 -5.09 33.16 -5.72
CA ASP A 215 -5.23 34.29 -6.63
C ASP A 215 -5.94 33.94 -7.94
N LEU A 216 -5.74 32.72 -8.47
CA LEU A 216 -6.50 32.24 -9.63
C LEU A 216 -7.98 32.00 -9.29
N GLU A 217 -8.28 31.52 -8.08
CA GLU A 217 -9.67 31.36 -7.63
C GLU A 217 -10.34 32.71 -7.38
N GLU A 218 -9.63 33.68 -6.81
CA GLU A 218 -10.14 35.03 -6.56
C GLU A 218 -10.38 35.79 -7.87
N ALA A 219 -9.42 35.76 -8.80
CA ALA A 219 -9.58 36.36 -10.12
C ALA A 219 -10.80 35.81 -10.85
N ALA A 220 -10.98 34.49 -10.85
CA ALA A 220 -12.15 33.87 -11.47
C ALA A 220 -13.48 34.29 -10.80
N LYS A 221 -13.50 34.51 -9.47
CA LYS A 221 -14.70 35.04 -8.77
C LYS A 221 -14.99 36.48 -9.16
N VAL A 222 -13.96 37.31 -9.33
CA VAL A 222 -14.10 38.71 -9.81
C VAL A 222 -14.63 38.73 -11.25
N ASP A 223 -14.21 37.78 -12.09
CA ASP A 223 -14.72 37.58 -13.45
C ASP A 223 -16.15 36.99 -13.52
N GLY A 224 -16.81 36.81 -12.37
CA GLY A 224 -18.18 36.29 -12.28
C GLY A 224 -18.31 34.78 -12.55
N ALA A 225 -17.21 34.02 -12.47
CA ALA A 225 -17.25 32.58 -12.70
C ALA A 225 -18.00 31.85 -11.57
N LYS A 226 -18.91 30.96 -11.96
CA LYS A 226 -19.67 30.09 -11.03
C LYS A 226 -18.74 29.04 -10.40
N PRO A 227 -19.07 28.49 -9.21
CA PRO A 227 -18.24 27.47 -8.54
C PRO A 227 -17.88 26.25 -9.41
N TRP A 228 -18.81 25.78 -10.24
CA TRP A 228 -18.55 24.69 -11.20
C TRP A 228 -17.57 25.09 -12.31
N GLN A 229 -17.62 26.34 -12.77
CA GLN A 229 -16.69 26.86 -13.78
C GLN A 229 -15.29 27.00 -13.20
N ILE A 230 -15.16 27.52 -11.97
CA ILE A 230 -13.89 27.59 -11.23
C ILE A 230 -13.32 26.18 -11.03
N PHE A 231 -14.16 25.22 -10.59
CA PHE A 231 -13.75 23.83 -10.43
C PHE A 231 -13.18 23.24 -11.73
N LYS A 232 -13.95 23.29 -12.82
CA LYS A 232 -13.57 22.65 -14.08
C LYS A 232 -12.43 23.36 -14.82
N ARG A 233 -12.34 24.70 -14.75
CA ARG A 233 -11.40 25.50 -15.55
C ARG A 233 -10.17 25.99 -14.79
N VAL A 234 -10.22 26.05 -13.45
CA VAL A 234 -9.09 26.51 -12.62
C VAL A 234 -8.55 25.36 -11.79
N ILE A 235 -9.38 24.73 -10.96
CA ILE A 235 -8.91 23.71 -10.00
C ILE A 235 -8.43 22.44 -10.72
N VAL A 236 -9.28 21.80 -11.53
CA VAL A 236 -8.95 20.52 -12.19
C VAL A 236 -7.70 20.62 -13.08
N PRO A 237 -7.52 21.66 -13.93
CA PRO A 237 -6.31 21.78 -14.74
C PRO A 237 -5.03 21.94 -13.91
N ASN A 238 -5.05 22.74 -12.85
CA ASN A 238 -3.91 22.92 -11.95
C ASN A 238 -3.61 21.68 -11.09
N MET A 239 -4.63 20.84 -10.85
CA MET A 239 -4.48 19.58 -10.11
C MET A 239 -4.14 18.36 -10.99
N LYS A 240 -3.94 18.54 -12.31
CA LYS A 240 -3.75 17.42 -13.25
C LYS A 240 -2.66 16.44 -12.80
N ALA A 241 -1.55 16.94 -12.26
CA ALA A 241 -0.46 16.10 -11.74
C ALA A 241 -0.89 15.25 -10.54
N ALA A 242 -1.55 15.84 -9.55
CA ALA A 242 -2.02 15.14 -8.36
C ALA A 242 -3.12 14.12 -8.70
N ILE A 243 -4.03 14.47 -9.62
CA ILE A 243 -5.08 13.57 -10.12
C ILE A 243 -4.44 12.37 -10.84
N MET A 244 -3.46 12.61 -11.72
CA MET A 244 -2.74 11.54 -12.42
C MET A 244 -2.09 10.57 -11.44
N VAL A 245 -1.34 11.10 -10.46
CA VAL A 245 -0.68 10.28 -9.45
C VAL A 245 -1.71 9.44 -8.68
N ALA A 246 -2.80 10.05 -8.22
CA ALA A 246 -3.85 9.34 -7.51
C ALA A 246 -4.50 8.23 -8.36
N VAL A 247 -4.86 8.53 -9.61
CA VAL A 247 -5.49 7.58 -10.54
C VAL A 247 -4.53 6.43 -10.89
N LEU A 248 -3.25 6.72 -11.15
CA LEU A 248 -2.26 5.71 -11.49
C LEU A 248 -2.04 4.72 -10.34
N PHE A 249 -1.70 5.23 -9.15
CA PHE A 249 -1.46 4.35 -7.99
C PHE A 249 -2.70 3.54 -7.65
N ARG A 250 -3.88 4.17 -7.73
CA ARG A 250 -5.13 3.46 -7.43
C ARG A 250 -5.49 2.42 -8.49
N ALA A 251 -5.34 2.71 -9.78
CA ALA A 251 -5.62 1.74 -10.83
C ALA A 251 -4.72 0.51 -10.70
N LEU A 252 -3.44 0.69 -10.35
CA LEU A 252 -2.50 -0.41 -10.13
C LEU A 252 -2.88 -1.27 -8.92
N ASP A 253 -3.36 -0.65 -7.86
CA ASP A 253 -3.85 -1.31 -6.65
C ASP A 253 -5.17 -2.06 -6.91
N ALA A 254 -6.16 -1.39 -7.51
CA ALA A 254 -7.46 -1.96 -7.84
C ALA A 254 -7.36 -3.15 -8.81
N PHE A 255 -6.43 -3.11 -9.77
CA PHE A 255 -6.20 -4.22 -10.71
C PHE A 255 -5.64 -5.48 -10.04
N ARG A 256 -5.10 -5.35 -8.82
CA ARG A 256 -4.54 -6.47 -8.03
C ARG A 256 -5.47 -6.94 -6.93
N ILE A 257 -6.73 -6.52 -6.97
CA ILE A 257 -7.75 -6.91 -5.99
C ILE A 257 -7.76 -8.43 -5.82
N PHE A 258 -7.75 -8.87 -4.57
CA PHE A 258 -7.75 -10.28 -4.19
C PHE A 258 -8.65 -10.49 -2.98
N ASP A 259 -8.36 -9.80 -1.88
CA ASP A 259 -8.94 -10.03 -0.55
C ASP A 259 -10.47 -9.96 -0.54
N ASN A 260 -11.06 -8.89 -1.08
CA ASN A 260 -12.52 -8.74 -1.11
C ASN A 260 -13.20 -9.86 -1.91
N VAL A 261 -12.64 -10.23 -3.06
CA VAL A 261 -13.22 -11.28 -3.93
C VAL A 261 -13.06 -12.65 -3.28
N PHE A 262 -11.91 -12.93 -2.69
CA PHE A 262 -11.66 -14.18 -1.98
C PHE A 262 -12.65 -14.37 -0.82
N ILE A 263 -12.83 -13.34 0.00
CA ILE A 263 -13.66 -13.42 1.22
C ILE A 263 -15.15 -13.41 0.91
N MET A 264 -15.62 -12.56 -0.02
CA MET A 264 -17.05 -12.36 -0.24
C MET A 264 -17.68 -13.43 -1.12
N THR A 265 -16.97 -13.88 -2.16
CA THR A 265 -17.54 -14.79 -3.16
C THR A 265 -16.64 -15.98 -3.46
N ASN A 266 -15.36 -15.91 -3.08
CA ASN A 266 -14.33 -16.82 -3.54
C ASN A 266 -14.41 -17.06 -5.06
N GLY A 267 -14.69 -16.00 -5.84
CA GLY A 267 -14.83 -16.05 -7.29
C GLY A 267 -16.10 -16.74 -7.81
N ALA A 268 -17.03 -17.15 -6.94
CA ALA A 268 -18.31 -17.72 -7.32
C ALA A 268 -19.17 -16.71 -8.11
N GLN A 269 -20.19 -17.22 -8.82
CA GLN A 269 -21.10 -16.42 -9.64
C GLN A 269 -20.38 -15.49 -10.64
N GLY A 270 -19.28 -15.96 -11.24
CA GLY A 270 -18.55 -15.24 -12.27
C GLY A 270 -17.82 -13.98 -11.79
N THR A 271 -17.49 -13.90 -10.50
CA THR A 271 -16.78 -12.76 -9.90
C THR A 271 -15.26 -12.95 -9.81
N GLU A 272 -14.74 -14.07 -10.32
CA GLU A 272 -13.31 -14.39 -10.27
C GLU A 272 -12.47 -13.28 -10.94
N VAL A 273 -11.39 -12.89 -10.25
CA VAL A 273 -10.41 -11.89 -10.70
C VAL A 273 -9.09 -12.56 -11.03
N LEU A 274 -8.24 -11.92 -11.84
CA LEU A 274 -6.98 -12.51 -12.30
C LEU A 274 -6.06 -12.96 -11.17
N ALA A 275 -5.98 -12.18 -10.08
CA ALA A 275 -5.20 -12.56 -8.92
C ALA A 275 -5.74 -13.83 -8.26
N LEU A 276 -7.07 -13.98 -8.17
CA LEU A 276 -7.70 -15.16 -7.59
C LEU A 276 -7.55 -16.39 -8.50
N LEU A 277 -7.65 -16.20 -9.82
CA LEU A 277 -7.39 -17.25 -10.79
C LEU A 277 -5.94 -17.76 -10.69
N ALA A 278 -4.97 -16.85 -10.62
CA ALA A 278 -3.55 -17.20 -10.43
C ALA A 278 -3.34 -18.00 -9.13
N TYR A 279 -3.93 -17.56 -8.02
CA TYR A 279 -3.90 -18.26 -6.74
C TYR A 279 -4.53 -19.65 -6.81
N ARG A 280 -5.73 -19.77 -7.40
CA ARG A 280 -6.48 -21.01 -7.49
C ARG A 280 -5.71 -22.04 -8.31
N THR A 281 -5.16 -21.65 -9.45
CA THR A 281 -4.37 -22.54 -10.31
C THR A 281 -3.07 -22.98 -9.64
N SER A 282 -2.34 -22.04 -9.02
CA SER A 282 -1.02 -22.33 -8.42
C SER A 282 -1.10 -23.05 -7.08
N ILE A 283 -1.90 -22.54 -6.15
CA ILE A 283 -1.98 -23.00 -4.76
C ILE A 283 -3.11 -24.01 -4.58
N GLY A 284 -4.29 -23.73 -5.14
CA GLY A 284 -5.46 -24.61 -5.00
C GLY A 284 -5.35 -25.90 -5.81
N GLN A 285 -4.93 -25.80 -7.07
CA GLN A 285 -4.84 -26.91 -8.01
C GLN A 285 -3.42 -27.47 -8.16
N LEU A 286 -2.43 -26.82 -7.54
CA LEU A 286 -1.02 -27.21 -7.58
C LEU A 286 -0.43 -27.27 -9.01
N GLN A 287 -1.03 -26.53 -9.94
CA GLN A 287 -0.62 -26.38 -11.34
C GLN A 287 0.35 -25.20 -11.46
N ILE A 288 1.61 -25.43 -11.10
CA ILE A 288 2.63 -24.38 -11.00
C ILE A 288 2.95 -23.77 -12.37
N GLY A 289 3.09 -24.57 -13.42
CA GLY A 289 3.40 -24.05 -14.76
C GLY A 289 2.32 -23.07 -15.26
N MET A 290 1.05 -23.48 -15.19
CA MET A 290 -0.09 -22.64 -15.58
C MET A 290 -0.26 -21.43 -14.65
N GLY A 291 -0.16 -21.61 -13.33
CA GLY A 291 -0.27 -20.51 -12.36
C GLY A 291 0.84 -19.47 -12.54
N SER A 292 2.06 -19.90 -12.87
CA SER A 292 3.18 -19.02 -13.20
C SER A 292 2.93 -18.26 -14.52
N ALA A 293 2.35 -18.91 -15.55
CA ALA A 293 1.97 -18.23 -16.79
C ALA A 293 0.89 -17.15 -16.59
N ILE A 294 -0.15 -17.43 -15.80
CA ILE A 294 -1.18 -16.45 -15.42
C ILE A 294 -0.54 -15.29 -14.66
N SER A 295 0.38 -15.58 -13.73
CA SER A 295 1.12 -14.58 -12.95
C SER A 295 1.94 -13.64 -13.85
N VAL A 296 2.59 -14.19 -14.88
CA VAL A 296 3.35 -13.42 -15.88
C VAL A 296 2.42 -12.53 -16.71
N LEU A 297 1.28 -13.05 -17.15
CA LEU A 297 0.29 -12.26 -17.90
C LEU A 297 -0.28 -11.11 -17.07
N LEU A 298 -0.62 -11.36 -15.80
CA LEU A 298 -1.07 -10.33 -14.86
C LEU A 298 -0.01 -9.22 -14.72
N PHE A 299 1.27 -9.59 -14.58
CA PHE A 299 2.36 -8.63 -14.53
C PHE A 299 2.48 -7.78 -15.81
N LEU A 300 2.34 -8.40 -16.99
CA LEU A 300 2.34 -7.68 -18.26
C LEU A 300 1.16 -6.70 -18.38
N CYS A 301 -0.02 -7.07 -17.90
CA CYS A 301 -1.18 -6.16 -17.84
C CYS A 301 -0.88 -4.93 -16.96
N VAL A 302 -0.23 -5.13 -15.80
CA VAL A 302 0.17 -4.04 -14.90
C VAL A 302 1.18 -3.10 -15.56
N ILE A 303 2.17 -3.64 -16.27
CA ILE A 303 3.12 -2.83 -17.07
C ILE A 303 2.37 -2.02 -18.14
N ALA A 304 1.42 -2.64 -18.83
CA ALA A 304 0.63 -1.97 -19.85
C ALA A 304 -0.18 -0.80 -19.27
N ILE A 305 -0.81 -0.98 -18.10
CA ILE A 305 -1.52 0.08 -17.37
C ILE A 305 -0.57 1.23 -17.02
N CYS A 306 0.61 0.94 -16.47
CA CYS A 306 1.64 1.96 -16.19
C CYS A 306 2.03 2.73 -17.45
N PHE A 307 2.30 2.01 -18.55
CA PHE A 307 2.73 2.62 -19.81
C PHE A 307 1.64 3.53 -20.40
N VAL A 308 0.39 3.06 -20.43
CA VAL A 308 -0.76 3.84 -20.91
C VAL A 308 -0.93 5.09 -20.06
N ALA A 309 -0.90 4.97 -18.74
CA ALA A 309 -1.02 6.12 -17.84
C ALA A 309 0.09 7.16 -18.07
N ILE A 310 1.36 6.74 -18.12
CA ILE A 310 2.49 7.67 -18.36
C ILE A 310 2.33 8.39 -19.70
N LYS A 311 1.96 7.66 -20.75
CA LYS A 311 1.82 8.20 -22.12
C LYS A 311 0.64 9.17 -22.25
N VAL A 312 -0.48 8.88 -21.58
CA VAL A 312 -1.68 9.73 -21.61
C VAL A 312 -1.43 11.07 -20.92
N PHE A 313 -0.70 11.08 -19.80
CA PHE A 313 -0.70 12.26 -18.96
C PHE A 313 0.44 13.27 -19.22
N LYS A 314 1.64 12.88 -19.69
CA LYS A 314 2.77 13.78 -20.04
C LYS A 314 2.92 15.01 -19.11
N VAL A 315 3.30 14.82 -17.84
CA VAL A 315 3.41 15.96 -16.88
C VAL A 315 4.77 15.98 -16.18
N ASP A 316 5.38 17.17 -16.17
CA ASP A 316 6.53 17.52 -15.32
C ASP A 316 6.06 17.92 -13.92
N LEU A 317 6.68 17.33 -12.90
CA LEU A 317 6.33 17.49 -11.49
C LEU A 317 7.18 18.60 -10.86
N ALA A 318 6.64 19.82 -10.77
CA ALA A 318 7.12 20.83 -9.82
C ALA A 318 6.07 21.95 -9.61
N GLY A 319 5.71 22.24 -8.36
CA GLY A 319 4.86 23.38 -8.00
C GLY A 319 4.85 23.67 -6.49
N GLN A 320 4.96 24.95 -6.12
CA GLN A 320 5.12 25.47 -4.75
C GLN A 320 3.78 25.92 -4.12
N THR A 321 3.77 25.98 -2.79
CA THR A 321 2.67 26.26 -1.85
C THR A 321 2.17 27.71 -1.78
N GLY A 322 0.86 27.92 -1.53
CA GLY A 322 0.33 29.21 -1.10
C GLY A 322 -1.12 29.23 -0.56
N GLY A 323 -1.33 30.04 0.49
CA GLY A 323 -2.58 30.76 0.82
C GLY A 323 -3.69 30.05 1.61
N SER A 324 -4.24 30.69 2.65
CA SER A 324 -5.43 30.20 3.37
C SER A 324 -6.51 31.27 3.50
N ASP A 325 -7.71 30.99 2.99
CA ASP A 325 -8.87 31.90 3.00
C ASP A 325 -9.73 31.79 4.27
N VAL A 326 -10.47 32.87 4.55
CA VAL A 326 -11.45 33.00 5.63
C VAL A 326 -12.87 32.80 5.09
N LEU A 327 -13.62 31.84 5.66
CA LEU A 327 -14.95 31.41 5.17
C LEU A 327 -16.12 32.22 5.74
N SER A 328 -17.15 32.47 4.92
CA SER A 328 -18.41 33.16 5.28
C SER A 328 -19.44 32.24 5.95
N THR A 329 -20.44 32.79 6.65
CA THR A 329 -21.37 32.07 7.55
C THR A 329 -22.24 31.01 6.87
N ARG A 330 -22.75 31.23 5.64
CA ARG A 330 -23.51 30.21 4.88
C ARG A 330 -22.64 29.04 4.42
N GLN A 331 -21.36 29.28 4.13
CA GLN A 331 -20.42 28.23 3.75
C GLN A 331 -20.13 27.31 4.95
N ARG A 332 -20.14 27.83 6.18
CA ARG A 332 -19.91 27.02 7.40
C ARG A 332 -20.96 25.93 7.60
N LEU A 333 -22.23 26.21 7.31
CA LEU A 333 -23.32 25.23 7.47
C LEU A 333 -23.17 24.06 6.47
N VAL A 334 -22.88 24.37 5.20
CA VAL A 334 -22.66 23.36 4.15
C VAL A 334 -21.47 22.46 4.48
N TRP A 335 -20.36 23.05 4.96
CA TRP A 335 -19.20 22.26 5.36
C TRP A 335 -19.42 21.47 6.65
N ALA A 336 -20.27 21.95 7.56
CA ALA A 336 -20.65 21.19 8.76
C ALA A 336 -21.51 19.97 8.43
N LEU A 337 -22.51 20.10 7.54
CA LEU A 337 -23.30 18.97 7.05
C LEU A 337 -22.43 17.97 6.26
N GLY A 338 -21.53 18.49 5.41
CA GLY A 338 -20.53 17.66 4.73
C GLY A 338 -19.67 16.89 5.74
N THR A 339 -19.25 17.52 6.84
CA THR A 339 -18.46 16.87 7.90
C THR A 339 -19.19 15.68 8.51
N ILE A 340 -20.48 15.82 8.83
CA ILE A 340 -21.29 14.74 9.40
C ILE A 340 -21.41 13.58 8.41
N ALA A 341 -21.67 13.88 7.13
CA ALA A 341 -21.76 12.86 6.08
C ALA A 341 -20.46 12.05 5.96
N VAL A 342 -19.29 12.71 6.04
CA VAL A 342 -17.98 12.04 6.05
C VAL A 342 -17.82 11.13 7.26
N LEU A 343 -18.22 11.58 8.45
CA LEU A 343 -18.11 10.77 9.67
C LEU A 343 -18.98 9.51 9.59
N VAL A 344 -20.22 9.65 9.11
CA VAL A 344 -21.13 8.52 8.91
C VAL A 344 -20.55 7.54 7.90
N TYR A 345 -20.14 8.03 6.72
CA TYR A 345 -19.51 7.21 5.68
C TYR A 345 -18.28 6.46 6.21
N ALA A 346 -17.36 7.15 6.89
CA ALA A 346 -16.10 6.56 7.30
C ALA A 346 -16.23 5.56 8.46
N LEU A 347 -17.19 5.75 9.36
CA LEU A 347 -17.33 4.87 10.54
C LEU A 347 -18.35 3.74 10.33
N PHE A 348 -19.18 3.80 9.29
CA PHE A 348 -20.32 2.90 9.13
C PHE A 348 -19.96 1.39 9.17
N PRO A 349 -19.05 0.85 8.33
CA PRO A 349 -18.70 -0.58 8.39
C PRO A 349 -18.01 -0.98 9.69
N VAL A 350 -17.34 -0.04 10.35
CA VAL A 350 -16.67 -0.26 11.64
C VAL A 350 -17.69 -0.45 12.74
N VAL A 351 -18.71 0.41 12.76
CA VAL A 351 -19.82 0.33 13.72
C VAL A 351 -20.62 -0.94 13.47
N SER A 352 -20.80 -1.33 12.21
CA SER A 352 -21.48 -2.58 11.83
C SER A 352 -20.81 -3.83 12.39
N ILE A 353 -19.50 -4.01 12.13
CA ILE A 353 -18.80 -5.20 12.62
C ILE A 353 -18.65 -5.18 14.14
N PHE A 354 -18.51 -3.99 14.73
CA PHE A 354 -18.54 -3.83 16.18
C PHE A 354 -19.89 -4.24 16.76
N ALA A 355 -21.01 -3.73 16.24
CA ALA A 355 -22.35 -4.10 16.69
C ALA A 355 -22.62 -5.61 16.54
N THR A 356 -22.22 -6.20 15.42
CA THR A 356 -22.34 -7.64 15.14
C THR A 356 -21.56 -8.48 16.15
N SER A 357 -20.39 -8.01 16.61
CA SER A 357 -19.58 -8.74 17.59
C SER A 357 -20.25 -8.94 18.96
N PHE A 358 -21.25 -8.12 19.31
CA PHE A 358 -21.99 -8.23 20.58
C PHE A 358 -23.35 -8.95 20.43
N LYS A 359 -23.73 -9.38 19.23
CA LYS A 359 -25.00 -10.09 19.03
C LYS A 359 -24.91 -11.53 19.55
N PRO A 360 -25.93 -12.02 20.28
CA PRO A 360 -26.05 -13.45 20.58
C PRO A 360 -26.36 -14.24 19.30
N ALA A 361 -26.10 -15.55 19.32
CA ALA A 361 -26.26 -16.43 18.14
C ALA A 361 -27.65 -16.32 17.48
N GLY A 362 -28.72 -16.26 18.29
CA GLY A 362 -30.09 -16.13 17.78
C GLY A 362 -30.45 -14.79 17.12
N GLU A 363 -29.68 -13.72 17.39
CA GLU A 363 -29.85 -12.40 16.75
C GLU A 363 -28.91 -12.21 15.55
N LEU A 364 -27.97 -13.12 15.32
CA LEU A 364 -27.09 -13.03 14.15
C LEU A 364 -27.88 -13.15 12.85
N THR A 365 -29.03 -13.83 12.84
CA THR A 365 -29.87 -14.01 11.66
C THR A 365 -31.11 -13.12 11.61
N SER A 366 -31.26 -12.17 12.54
CA SER A 366 -32.47 -11.35 12.66
C SER A 366 -32.47 -10.11 11.77
N GLY A 367 -31.40 -9.85 11.01
CA GLY A 367 -31.28 -8.70 10.12
C GLY A 367 -31.28 -7.33 10.82
N THR A 368 -31.11 -7.28 12.15
CA THR A 368 -31.07 -6.04 12.92
C THR A 368 -29.69 -5.39 12.82
N PHE A 369 -29.60 -4.06 12.81
CA PHE A 369 -28.28 -3.41 12.79
C PHE A 369 -27.60 -3.44 14.17
N LEU A 370 -28.35 -3.10 15.23
CA LEU A 370 -27.86 -3.10 16.61
C LEU A 370 -28.32 -4.37 17.35
N PRO A 371 -27.52 -4.86 18.32
CA PRO A 371 -27.93 -5.96 19.20
C PRO A 371 -29.10 -5.52 20.09
N GLY A 372 -30.13 -6.37 20.20
CA GLY A 372 -31.23 -6.19 21.15
C GLY A 372 -30.81 -6.57 22.57
N SER A 373 -30.02 -7.64 22.71
CA SER A 373 -29.46 -8.10 23.97
C SER A 373 -27.93 -8.30 23.86
N PRO A 374 -27.11 -7.24 24.06
CA PRO A 374 -25.66 -7.33 23.90
C PRO A 374 -25.03 -8.40 24.81
N THR A 375 -24.15 -9.24 24.26
CA THR A 375 -23.43 -10.29 24.99
C THR A 375 -21.94 -10.30 24.65
N LEU A 376 -21.13 -10.97 25.47
CA LEU A 376 -19.72 -11.22 25.21
C LEU A 376 -19.44 -12.65 24.69
N ALA A 377 -20.47 -13.43 24.34
CA ALA A 377 -20.34 -14.84 23.99
C ALA A 377 -19.36 -15.06 22.82
N ASN A 378 -19.40 -14.19 21.81
CA ASN A 378 -18.48 -14.27 20.66
C ASN A 378 -17.01 -14.02 21.08
N TYR A 379 -16.78 -13.15 22.06
CA TYR A 379 -15.45 -12.89 22.62
C TYR A 379 -14.96 -14.07 23.47
N GLU A 380 -15.86 -14.66 24.26
CA GLU A 380 -15.57 -15.87 25.03
C GLU A 380 -15.19 -17.03 24.10
N GLN A 381 -15.93 -17.23 23.01
CA GLN A 381 -15.66 -18.28 22.01
C GLN A 381 -14.24 -18.20 21.43
N ILE A 382 -13.72 -16.99 21.17
CA ILE A 382 -12.40 -16.79 20.54
C ILE A 382 -11.26 -16.60 21.55
N LEU A 383 -11.55 -16.33 22.82
CA LEU A 383 -10.52 -16.10 23.85
C LEU A 383 -10.35 -17.27 24.81
N VAL A 384 -11.41 -18.07 25.03
CA VAL A 384 -11.45 -19.17 25.99
C VAL A 384 -12.13 -20.43 25.44
N GLY A 385 -13.00 -20.29 24.42
CA GLY A 385 -13.74 -21.39 23.81
C GLY A 385 -13.02 -22.07 22.65
N ASP A 386 -13.79 -22.79 21.81
CA ASP A 386 -13.26 -23.68 20.78
C ASP A 386 -12.43 -22.97 19.69
N ALA A 387 -12.68 -21.68 19.45
CA ALA A 387 -11.92 -20.90 18.46
C ALA A 387 -10.64 -20.27 19.04
N GLN A 388 -10.36 -20.47 20.34
CA GLN A 388 -9.22 -19.87 21.04
C GLN A 388 -7.88 -20.26 20.41
N GLU A 389 -7.66 -21.55 20.16
CA GLU A 389 -6.38 -22.03 19.65
C GLU A 389 -6.07 -21.41 18.27
N LEU A 390 -7.07 -21.36 17.39
CA LEU A 390 -6.95 -20.72 16.08
C LEU A 390 -6.65 -19.23 16.21
N PHE A 391 -7.42 -18.50 17.02
CA PHE A 391 -7.32 -17.05 17.12
C PHE A 391 -6.06 -16.58 17.83
N LEU A 392 -5.77 -17.09 19.04
CA LEU A 392 -4.63 -16.64 19.84
C LEU A 392 -3.30 -17.01 19.20
N THR A 393 -3.21 -18.19 18.58
CA THR A 393 -2.00 -18.60 17.85
C THR A 393 -1.79 -17.68 16.65
N ALA A 394 -2.84 -17.41 15.88
CA ALA A 394 -2.75 -16.47 14.76
C ALA A 394 -2.38 -15.06 15.21
N LEU A 395 -2.92 -14.59 16.34
CA LEU A 395 -2.62 -13.28 16.92
C LEU A 395 -1.15 -13.17 17.33
N ARG A 396 -0.63 -14.21 17.99
CA ARG A 396 0.80 -14.32 18.32
C ARG A 396 1.66 -14.30 17.06
N ASN A 397 1.30 -15.06 16.04
CA ASN A 397 2.02 -15.09 14.77
C ASN A 397 2.02 -13.72 14.10
N SER A 398 0.86 -13.07 13.98
CA SER A 398 0.74 -11.72 13.42
C SER A 398 1.63 -10.72 14.16
N ILE A 399 1.57 -10.67 15.49
CA ILE A 399 2.40 -9.75 16.29
C ILE A 399 3.88 -10.05 16.10
N GLY A 400 4.30 -11.32 16.22
CA GLY A 400 5.70 -11.71 16.09
C GLY A 400 6.28 -11.43 14.71
N ILE A 401 5.61 -11.93 13.66
CA ILE A 401 6.07 -11.81 12.27
C ILE A 401 6.11 -10.35 11.85
N SER A 402 5.06 -9.57 12.10
CA SER A 402 5.00 -8.16 11.70
C SER A 402 6.02 -7.29 12.45
N LEU A 403 6.21 -7.48 13.75
CA LEU A 403 7.21 -6.72 14.52
C LEU A 403 8.63 -7.03 14.07
N ILE A 404 8.96 -8.31 13.87
CA ILE A 404 10.30 -8.72 13.42
C ILE A 404 10.56 -8.19 12.01
N ALA A 405 9.62 -8.36 11.08
CA ALA A 405 9.74 -7.86 9.72
C ALA A 405 9.92 -6.33 9.71
N THR A 406 9.14 -5.59 10.51
CA THR A 406 9.26 -4.14 10.65
C THR A 406 10.61 -3.70 11.18
N VAL A 407 11.13 -4.34 12.23
CA VAL A 407 12.43 -3.99 12.81
C VAL A 407 13.53 -4.22 11.79
N LEU A 408 13.54 -5.39 11.13
CA LEU A 408 14.54 -5.72 10.10
C LEU A 408 14.45 -4.75 8.91
N ALA A 409 13.25 -4.53 8.37
CA ALA A 409 13.03 -3.60 7.26
C ALA A 409 13.44 -2.17 7.64
N SER A 410 13.12 -1.71 8.85
CA SER A 410 13.48 -0.36 9.32
C SER A 410 14.99 -0.19 9.47
N VAL A 411 15.70 -1.19 9.99
CA VAL A 411 17.17 -1.17 10.09
C VAL A 411 17.79 -1.10 8.70
N LEU A 412 17.39 -2.02 7.81
CA LEU A 412 17.92 -2.09 6.45
C LEU A 412 17.60 -0.82 5.64
N ALA A 413 16.37 -0.32 5.73
CA ALA A 413 15.95 0.90 5.06
C ALA A 413 16.66 2.13 5.60
N THR A 414 16.92 2.22 6.91
CA THR A 414 17.69 3.33 7.51
C THR A 414 19.11 3.38 6.96
N LEU A 415 19.79 2.23 6.88
CA LEU A 415 21.15 2.14 6.32
C LEU A 415 21.15 2.50 4.83
N ALA A 416 20.23 1.93 4.05
CA ALA A 416 20.11 2.21 2.63
C ALA A 416 19.76 3.67 2.35
N ALA A 417 18.80 4.23 3.08
CA ALA A 417 18.36 5.61 2.92
C ALA A 417 19.44 6.62 3.31
N TYR A 418 20.22 6.37 4.37
CA TYR A 418 21.38 7.20 4.69
C TYR A 418 22.42 7.15 3.57
N ALA A 419 22.77 5.95 3.09
CA ALA A 419 23.72 5.80 1.99
C ALA A 419 23.25 6.55 0.74
N ILE A 420 21.98 6.42 0.37
CA ILE A 420 21.37 7.12 -0.75
C ILE A 420 21.36 8.63 -0.50
N ALA A 421 20.99 9.11 0.69
CA ALA A 421 20.88 10.54 0.94
C ALA A 421 22.24 11.24 1.04
N ARG A 422 23.26 10.56 1.58
CA ARG A 422 24.51 11.17 2.05
C ARG A 422 25.78 10.75 1.34
N LEU A 423 25.80 9.59 0.68
CA LEU A 423 27.01 9.08 0.05
C LEU A 423 26.92 9.18 -1.48
N ASP A 424 28.03 9.55 -2.09
CA ASP A 424 28.18 9.56 -3.55
C ASP A 424 28.78 8.24 -4.03
N PHE A 425 27.93 7.22 -4.18
CA PHE A 425 28.33 5.90 -4.68
C PHE A 425 27.69 5.55 -6.03
N PRO A 426 28.42 4.84 -6.91
CA PRO A 426 27.86 4.35 -8.17
C PRO A 426 26.78 3.30 -7.88
N GLY A 427 25.55 3.51 -8.36
CA GLY A 427 24.43 2.59 -8.16
C GLY A 427 23.26 3.12 -7.32
N LYS A 428 23.40 4.28 -6.67
CA LYS A 428 22.32 4.94 -5.91
C LYS A 428 20.99 5.04 -6.68
N LYS A 429 21.05 5.41 -7.96
CA LYS A 429 19.86 5.50 -8.84
C LYS A 429 19.24 4.12 -9.09
N LEU A 430 20.07 3.09 -9.27
CA LEU A 430 19.60 1.71 -9.47
C LEU A 430 18.83 1.22 -8.24
N VAL A 431 19.36 1.42 -7.03
CA VAL A 431 18.67 1.01 -5.80
C VAL A 431 17.29 1.66 -5.67
N LEU A 432 17.18 2.96 -5.95
CA LEU A 432 15.90 3.68 -5.92
C LEU A 432 14.93 3.21 -7.02
N MET A 433 15.42 3.01 -8.25
CA MET A 433 14.60 2.53 -9.37
C MET A 433 14.10 1.10 -9.12
N THR A 434 14.95 0.21 -8.62
CA THR A 434 14.56 -1.16 -8.24
C THR A 434 13.55 -1.14 -7.11
N SER A 435 13.77 -0.33 -6.08
CA SER A 435 12.80 -0.14 -4.99
C SER A 435 11.42 0.25 -5.53
N LEU A 436 11.36 1.26 -6.41
CA LEU A 436 10.09 1.66 -7.04
C LEU A 436 9.49 0.52 -7.89
N ALA A 437 10.29 -0.16 -8.70
CA ALA A 437 9.82 -1.28 -9.53
C ALA A 437 9.22 -2.42 -8.68
N VAL A 438 9.86 -2.75 -7.55
CA VAL A 438 9.38 -3.76 -6.60
C VAL A 438 8.03 -3.35 -5.98
N SER A 439 7.84 -2.06 -5.64
CA SER A 439 6.57 -1.58 -5.09
C SER A 439 5.39 -1.67 -6.08
N ILE A 440 5.70 -1.65 -7.38
CA ILE A 440 4.71 -1.79 -8.46
C ILE A 440 4.56 -3.27 -8.85
N PHE A 441 5.17 -4.23 -8.15
CA PHE A 441 5.00 -5.63 -8.50
C PHE A 441 3.76 -6.26 -7.83
N PRO A 442 2.92 -7.03 -8.55
CA PRO A 442 1.78 -7.70 -7.93
C PRO A 442 2.22 -8.79 -6.96
N VAL A 443 1.79 -8.69 -5.70
CA VAL A 443 2.17 -9.63 -4.64
C VAL A 443 1.88 -11.08 -5.04
N ILE A 444 0.68 -11.33 -5.59
CA ILE A 444 0.27 -12.67 -6.01
C ILE A 444 1.16 -13.27 -7.09
N SER A 445 1.78 -12.45 -7.95
CA SER A 445 2.69 -12.94 -8.98
C SER A 445 4.04 -13.38 -8.41
N ILE A 446 4.38 -12.96 -7.19
CA ILE A 446 5.54 -13.46 -6.43
C ILE A 446 5.18 -14.72 -5.63
N VAL A 447 3.91 -14.87 -5.24
CA VAL A 447 3.45 -15.99 -4.39
C VAL A 447 3.70 -17.34 -5.04
N THR A 448 3.27 -17.56 -6.29
CA THR A 448 3.43 -18.86 -6.98
C THR A 448 4.89 -19.37 -6.97
N PRO A 449 5.87 -18.59 -7.45
CA PRO A 449 7.26 -19.01 -7.43
C PRO A 449 7.84 -19.12 -6.00
N LEU A 450 7.46 -18.23 -5.08
CA LEU A 450 7.89 -18.33 -3.67
C LEU A 450 7.33 -19.59 -2.99
N PHE A 451 6.09 -19.98 -3.28
CA PHE A 451 5.48 -21.19 -2.76
C PHE A 451 6.29 -22.42 -3.16
N ASN A 452 6.62 -22.55 -4.45
CA ASN A 452 7.46 -23.65 -4.92
C ASN A 452 8.86 -23.62 -4.27
N LEU A 453 9.48 -22.43 -4.20
CA LEU A 453 10.80 -22.26 -3.59
C LEU A 453 10.80 -22.61 -2.10
N TRP A 454 9.86 -22.09 -1.32
CA TRP A 454 9.78 -22.29 0.14
C TRP A 454 9.49 -23.73 0.50
N ARG A 455 8.72 -24.44 -0.33
CA ARG A 455 8.54 -25.89 -0.16
C ARG A 455 9.83 -26.65 -0.41
N ALA A 456 10.61 -26.26 -1.42
CA ALA A 456 11.88 -26.91 -1.73
C ALA A 456 12.96 -26.66 -0.67
N VAL A 457 13.02 -25.45 -0.09
CA VAL A 457 14.04 -25.09 0.93
C VAL A 457 13.59 -25.28 2.38
N GLY A 458 12.35 -25.71 2.62
CA GLY A 458 11.82 -25.93 3.97
C GLY A 458 11.43 -24.67 4.74
N LEU A 459 11.12 -23.58 4.04
CA LEU A 459 10.63 -22.32 4.64
C LEU A 459 9.10 -22.17 4.59
N TYR A 460 8.40 -23.07 3.90
CA TYR A 460 6.94 -23.08 3.83
C TYR A 460 6.33 -23.31 5.22
N ASP A 461 5.27 -22.56 5.56
CA ASP A 461 4.57 -22.64 6.86
C ASP A 461 5.46 -22.27 8.07
N THR A 462 6.44 -21.39 7.88
CA THR A 462 7.33 -20.89 8.95
C THR A 462 7.28 -19.37 9.09
N TRP A 463 7.63 -18.85 10.27
CA TRP A 463 7.74 -17.40 10.49
C TRP A 463 8.75 -16.74 9.55
N LEU A 464 9.91 -17.38 9.34
CA LEU A 464 10.93 -16.87 8.43
C LEU A 464 10.42 -16.81 6.99
N GLY A 465 9.62 -17.81 6.59
CA GLY A 465 8.94 -17.86 5.30
C GLY A 465 7.99 -16.69 5.04
N LEU A 466 7.50 -16.00 6.08
CA LEU A 466 6.68 -14.79 5.96
C LEU A 466 7.47 -13.50 6.22
N ILE A 467 8.43 -13.50 7.14
CA ILE A 467 9.27 -12.32 7.43
C ILE A 467 10.03 -11.86 6.18
N ILE A 468 10.60 -12.80 5.42
CA ILE A 468 11.35 -12.51 4.19
C ILE A 468 10.48 -11.79 3.14
N PRO A 469 9.32 -12.33 2.71
CA PRO A 469 8.43 -11.64 1.78
C PRO A 469 7.89 -10.31 2.32
N TYR A 470 7.63 -10.19 3.62
CA TYR A 470 7.16 -8.93 4.21
C TYR A 470 8.20 -7.80 4.12
N MET A 471 9.50 -8.13 4.19
CA MET A 471 10.55 -7.13 3.93
C MET A 471 10.47 -6.58 2.49
N SER A 472 10.11 -7.40 1.49
CA SER A 472 9.98 -6.91 0.11
C SER A 472 8.80 -5.94 -0.08
N LEU A 473 7.73 -6.11 0.71
CA LEU A 473 6.59 -5.17 0.72
C LEU A 473 6.96 -3.84 1.39
N THR A 474 7.76 -3.89 2.45
CA THR A 474 7.98 -2.76 3.35
C THR A 474 9.24 -1.96 3.04
N LEU A 475 10.31 -2.61 2.53
CA LEU A 475 11.57 -1.95 2.21
C LEU A 475 11.42 -0.83 1.18
N PRO A 476 10.66 -0.98 0.08
CA PRO A 476 10.57 0.07 -0.92
C PRO A 476 10.09 1.41 -0.37
N ILE A 477 8.89 1.41 0.23
CA ILE A 477 8.31 2.63 0.79
C ILE A 477 9.19 3.19 1.92
N SER A 478 9.78 2.30 2.73
CA SER A 478 10.67 2.69 3.82
C SER A 478 11.93 3.41 3.33
N ILE A 479 12.58 2.91 2.28
CA ILE A 479 13.77 3.53 1.69
C ILE A 479 13.43 4.91 1.12
N TRP A 480 12.32 5.04 0.40
CA TRP A 480 11.89 6.32 -0.17
C TRP A 480 11.56 7.35 0.91
N THR A 481 10.72 6.98 1.89
CA THR A 481 10.35 7.86 2.99
C THR A 481 11.57 8.29 3.80
N LEU A 482 12.44 7.36 4.20
CA LEU A 482 13.63 7.69 4.97
C LEU A 482 14.64 8.52 4.17
N THR A 483 14.79 8.26 2.87
CA THR A 483 15.68 9.07 2.02
C THR A 483 15.21 10.53 2.00
N ALA A 484 13.90 10.77 1.92
CA ALA A 484 13.34 12.12 1.98
C ALA A 484 13.59 12.81 3.33
N PHE A 485 13.49 12.07 4.45
CA PHE A 485 13.83 12.60 5.78
C PHE A 485 15.32 12.90 5.92
N PHE A 486 16.19 11.96 5.54
CA PHE A 486 17.63 12.15 5.65
C PHE A 486 18.12 13.34 4.81
N ARG A 487 17.50 13.63 3.66
CA ARG A 487 17.83 14.80 2.84
C ARG A 487 17.49 16.14 3.50
N GLN A 488 16.57 16.17 4.47
CA GLN A 488 16.18 17.41 5.16
C GLN A 488 17.15 17.81 6.27
N ILE A 489 17.93 16.87 6.80
CA ILE A 489 18.90 17.16 7.86
C ILE A 489 20.07 17.99 7.27
N PRO A 490 20.53 19.09 7.90
CA PRO A 490 21.63 19.90 7.37
C PRO A 490 22.96 19.12 7.28
N TRP A 491 23.78 19.38 6.26
CA TRP A 491 25.08 18.69 6.06
C TRP A 491 26.15 19.12 7.07
N GLU A 492 25.99 20.32 7.61
CA GLU A 492 26.92 20.99 8.52
C GLU A 492 27.06 20.23 9.84
N LEU A 493 26.00 19.54 10.27
CA LEU A 493 25.99 18.74 11.50
C LEU A 493 26.94 17.54 11.41
N GLU A 494 26.99 16.88 10.26
CA GLU A 494 27.91 15.77 10.02
C GLU A 494 29.35 16.26 9.91
N GLN A 495 29.55 17.39 9.24
CA GLN A 495 30.87 18.02 9.11
C GLN A 495 31.41 18.48 10.47
N ALA A 496 30.56 19.08 11.32
CA ALA A 496 30.94 19.48 12.68
C ALA A 496 31.41 18.27 13.50
N ALA A 497 30.63 17.17 13.48
CA ALA A 497 31.03 15.94 14.17
C ALA A 497 32.36 15.37 13.64
N GLN A 498 32.61 15.45 12.32
CA GLN A 498 33.88 15.02 11.73
C GLN A 498 35.05 15.94 12.09
N VAL A 499 34.81 17.25 12.24
CA VAL A 499 35.79 18.22 12.75
C VAL A 499 36.15 17.92 14.21
N ASP A 500 35.18 17.47 15.01
CA ASP A 500 35.36 17.01 16.40
C ASP A 500 36.05 15.63 16.49
N GLY A 501 36.51 15.06 15.37
CA GLY A 501 37.24 13.79 15.31
C GLY A 501 36.36 12.55 15.22
N ALA A 502 35.03 12.70 15.07
CA ALA A 502 34.16 11.55 14.87
C ALA A 502 34.39 10.89 13.49
N THR A 503 34.49 9.57 13.47
CA THR A 503 34.47 8.80 12.22
C THR A 503 33.11 8.91 11.53
N ALA A 504 33.02 8.64 10.22
CA ALA A 504 31.74 8.67 9.48
C ALA A 504 30.64 7.80 10.13
N TRP A 505 31.01 6.62 10.65
CA TRP A 505 30.07 5.76 11.37
C TRP A 505 29.63 6.32 12.73
N GLN A 506 30.55 6.97 13.47
CA GLN A 506 30.21 7.63 14.73
C GLN A 506 29.33 8.87 14.50
N ALA A 507 29.65 9.69 13.49
CA ALA A 507 28.82 10.82 13.08
C ALA A 507 27.42 10.35 12.65
N PHE A 508 27.33 9.28 11.85
CA PHE A 508 26.07 8.65 11.51
C PHE A 508 25.27 8.23 12.76
N ARG A 509 25.83 7.38 13.61
CA ARG A 509 25.10 6.78 14.74
C ARG A 509 24.76 7.80 15.84
N ARG A 510 25.63 8.77 16.11
CA ARG A 510 25.49 9.69 17.26
C ARG A 510 24.91 11.05 16.90
N ALA A 511 25.12 11.55 15.67
CA ALA A 511 24.59 12.85 15.25
C ALA A 511 23.37 12.68 14.33
N ILE A 512 23.46 11.83 13.31
CA ILE A 512 22.45 11.77 12.23
C ILE A 512 21.24 10.88 12.59
N VAL A 513 21.46 9.66 13.10
CA VAL A 513 20.38 8.73 13.45
C VAL A 513 19.42 9.31 14.51
N PRO A 514 19.86 9.97 15.60
CA PRO A 514 18.95 10.56 16.58
C PRO A 514 18.06 11.65 15.99
N LEU A 515 18.60 12.45 15.06
CA LEU A 515 17.83 13.48 14.34
C LEU A 515 16.84 12.86 13.34
N ALA A 516 17.17 11.70 12.78
CA ALA A 516 16.28 10.94 11.90
C ALA A 516 15.28 10.05 12.67
N ALA A 517 15.38 9.92 13.99
CA ALA A 517 14.56 9.01 14.80
C ALA A 517 13.04 9.20 14.59
N PRO A 518 12.50 10.44 14.48
CA PRO A 518 11.08 10.63 14.15
C PRO A 518 10.69 10.06 12.78
N GLY A 519 11.58 10.15 11.79
CA GLY A 519 11.40 9.59 10.46
C GLY A 519 11.49 8.06 10.46
N VAL A 520 12.43 7.49 11.21
CA VAL A 520 12.56 6.04 11.43
C VAL A 520 11.31 5.48 12.10
N PHE A 521 10.83 6.13 13.16
CA PHE A 521 9.62 5.70 13.85
C PHE A 521 8.38 5.73 12.94
N THR A 522 8.20 6.82 12.17
CA THR A 522 7.09 6.93 11.21
C THR A 522 7.16 5.85 10.14
N THR A 523 8.36 5.54 9.67
CA THR A 523 8.59 4.50 8.67
C THR A 523 8.32 3.11 9.23
N ALA A 524 8.79 2.82 10.44
CA ALA A 524 8.52 1.57 11.13
C ALA A 524 7.01 1.37 11.35
N LEU A 525 6.28 2.44 11.67
CA LEU A 525 4.83 2.38 11.81
C LEU A 525 4.12 1.99 10.50
N ILE A 526 4.52 2.59 9.38
CA ILE A 526 3.98 2.28 8.05
C ILE A 526 4.35 0.84 7.64
N ALA A 527 5.59 0.42 7.90
CA ALA A 527 6.04 -0.94 7.62
C ALA A 527 5.24 -1.97 8.44
N PHE A 528 5.01 -1.71 9.73
CA PHE A 528 4.19 -2.55 10.60
C PHE A 528 2.76 -2.63 10.08
N PHE A 529 2.17 -1.49 9.71
CA PHE A 529 0.83 -1.45 9.16
C PHE A 529 0.68 -2.33 7.91
N ILE A 530 1.64 -2.25 6.97
CA ILE A 530 1.64 -3.07 5.76
C ILE A 530 1.78 -4.56 6.10
N ALA A 531 2.74 -4.92 6.97
CA ALA A 531 2.97 -6.31 7.38
C ALA A 531 1.80 -6.90 8.18
N TRP A 532 1.14 -6.10 9.01
CA TRP A 532 -0.02 -6.48 9.82
C TRP A 532 -1.27 -6.75 8.97
N ASN A 533 -1.40 -6.05 7.85
CA ASN A 533 -2.54 -6.13 6.94
C ASN A 533 -2.39 -7.24 5.88
N ASP A 534 -1.23 -7.89 5.76
CA ASP A 534 -1.03 -8.88 4.70
C ASP A 534 -1.94 -10.11 4.89
N PHE A 535 -2.71 -10.38 3.83
CA PHE A 535 -3.53 -11.58 3.69
C PHE A 535 -2.94 -12.56 2.68
N VAL A 536 -2.43 -12.06 1.55
CA VAL A 536 -2.07 -12.85 0.37
C VAL A 536 -0.89 -13.79 0.64
N TYR A 537 0.19 -13.35 1.28
CA TYR A 537 1.26 -14.27 1.65
C TYR A 537 0.81 -15.19 2.77
N GLY A 538 0.07 -14.68 3.76
CA GLY A 538 -0.48 -15.47 4.86
C GLY A 538 -1.29 -16.67 4.38
N ILE A 539 -2.26 -16.47 3.48
CA ILE A 539 -3.14 -17.53 2.97
C ILE A 539 -2.42 -18.50 2.03
N SER A 540 -1.38 -18.04 1.33
CA SER A 540 -0.72 -18.82 0.27
C SER A 540 0.54 -19.57 0.73
N LEU A 541 1.25 -19.04 1.73
CA LEU A 541 2.53 -19.58 2.21
C LEU A 541 2.43 -20.30 3.56
N THR A 542 1.21 -20.46 4.10
CA THR A 542 0.96 -21.21 5.34
C THR A 542 -0.10 -22.29 5.13
N SER A 543 0.07 -23.42 5.80
CA SER A 543 -0.86 -24.57 5.75
C SER A 543 -1.44 -24.92 7.11
N THR A 544 -0.75 -24.59 8.20
CA THR A 544 -1.20 -24.88 9.58
C THR A 544 -1.27 -23.61 10.43
N SER A 545 -1.61 -23.74 11.71
CA SER A 545 -1.55 -22.65 12.68
C SER A 545 -0.13 -22.25 13.07
N ALA A 546 0.91 -22.98 12.64
CA ALA A 546 2.30 -22.76 13.06
C ALA A 546 2.83 -21.35 12.74
N ALA A 547 2.49 -20.81 11.57
CA ALA A 547 2.93 -19.48 11.13
C ALA A 547 1.80 -18.59 10.59
N ARG A 548 0.55 -19.08 10.54
CA ARG A 548 -0.57 -18.35 9.92
C ARG A 548 -0.88 -17.05 10.66
N PRO A 549 -0.86 -15.89 9.98
CA PRO A 549 -1.24 -14.60 10.58
C PRO A 549 -2.78 -14.47 10.65
N VAL A 550 -3.27 -13.59 11.52
CA VAL A 550 -4.71 -13.39 11.76
C VAL A 550 -5.52 -13.09 10.51
N PRO A 551 -5.12 -12.16 9.61
CA PRO A 551 -5.91 -11.91 8.40
C PRO A 551 -6.20 -13.19 7.61
N ALA A 552 -5.21 -14.09 7.49
CA ALA A 552 -5.38 -15.38 6.84
C ALA A 552 -6.20 -16.37 7.70
N ALA A 553 -6.00 -16.38 9.01
CA ALA A 553 -6.70 -17.28 9.92
C ALA A 553 -8.21 -17.03 9.98
N LEU A 554 -8.67 -15.77 9.83
CA LEU A 554 -10.11 -15.42 9.82
C LEU A 554 -10.90 -16.18 8.75
N ALA A 555 -10.28 -16.52 7.62
CA ALA A 555 -10.91 -17.31 6.56
C ALA A 555 -11.17 -18.78 6.93
N PHE A 556 -10.61 -19.27 8.05
CA PHE A 556 -10.74 -20.66 8.53
C PHE A 556 -11.58 -20.78 9.80
N PHE A 557 -12.21 -19.70 10.26
CA PHE A 557 -13.10 -19.76 11.42
C PHE A 557 -14.32 -20.63 11.12
N THR A 558 -14.77 -21.38 12.12
CA THR A 558 -16.00 -22.20 12.09
C THR A 558 -16.98 -21.71 13.15
N GLY A 559 -18.28 -21.92 12.94
CA GLY A 559 -19.30 -21.55 13.93
C GLY A 559 -19.20 -22.36 15.22
N ALA A 560 -19.92 -21.91 16.26
CA ALA A 560 -19.95 -22.61 17.55
C ALA A 560 -20.63 -24.00 17.46
N SER A 561 -21.48 -24.19 16.46
CA SER A 561 -22.00 -25.50 16.06
C SER A 561 -21.95 -25.65 14.54
N GLN A 562 -22.13 -26.87 14.02
CA GLN A 562 -22.20 -27.13 12.58
C GLN A 562 -23.40 -26.44 11.90
N PHE A 563 -24.36 -25.95 12.68
CA PHE A 563 -25.56 -25.25 12.21
C PHE A 563 -25.45 -23.73 12.31
N GLU A 564 -24.35 -23.21 12.85
CA GLU A 564 -24.13 -21.78 13.03
C GLU A 564 -23.03 -21.27 12.11
N ALA A 565 -23.26 -20.12 11.49
CA ALA A 565 -22.21 -19.42 10.76
C ALA A 565 -21.27 -18.71 11.75
N PRO A 566 -19.95 -18.65 11.49
CA PRO A 566 -18.96 -17.99 12.36
C PRO A 566 -19.05 -16.46 12.40
N THR A 567 -20.16 -15.86 11.95
CA THR A 567 -20.35 -14.41 11.82
C THR A 567 -20.01 -13.65 13.10
N GLY A 568 -20.52 -14.10 14.25
CA GLY A 568 -20.26 -13.49 15.55
C GLY A 568 -18.78 -13.59 15.96
N ALA A 569 -18.20 -14.79 15.88
CA ALA A 569 -16.81 -15.05 16.22
C ALA A 569 -15.82 -14.26 15.33
N ILE A 570 -16.03 -14.24 14.02
CA ILE A 570 -15.23 -13.46 13.07
C ILE A 570 -15.37 -11.96 13.35
N SER A 571 -16.57 -11.48 13.66
CA SER A 571 -16.80 -10.08 14.01
C SER A 571 -16.07 -9.68 15.30
N ALA A 572 -16.10 -10.52 16.34
CA ALA A 572 -15.35 -10.29 17.57
C ALA A 572 -13.83 -10.31 17.35
N ALA A 573 -13.33 -11.29 16.59
CA ALA A 573 -11.91 -11.37 16.21
C ALA A 573 -11.48 -10.14 15.41
N ALA A 574 -12.29 -9.70 14.44
CA ALA A 574 -12.08 -8.51 13.64
C ALA A 574 -11.99 -7.23 14.48
N VAL A 575 -12.85 -7.09 15.50
CA VAL A 575 -12.78 -5.96 16.44
C VAL A 575 -11.44 -5.96 17.18
N ILE A 576 -11.05 -7.07 17.79
CA ILE A 576 -9.77 -7.18 18.53
C ILE A 576 -8.59 -6.82 17.64
N VAL A 577 -8.57 -7.35 16.41
CA VAL A 577 -7.48 -7.17 15.45
C VAL A 577 -7.39 -5.73 14.92
N THR A 578 -8.51 -5.01 14.91
CA THR A 578 -8.59 -3.62 14.45
C THR A 578 -8.14 -2.63 15.53
N ILE A 579 -8.27 -2.97 16.83
CA ILE A 579 -7.92 -2.08 17.95
C ILE A 579 -6.49 -1.54 17.86
N PRO A 580 -5.42 -2.37 17.72
CA PRO A 580 -4.06 -1.86 17.65
C PRO A 580 -3.88 -0.83 16.53
N VAL A 581 -4.51 -1.09 15.39
CA VAL A 581 -4.36 -0.24 14.21
C VAL A 581 -5.09 1.08 14.38
N VAL A 582 -6.33 1.07 14.89
CA VAL A 582 -7.07 2.29 15.20
C VAL A 582 -6.33 3.12 16.24
N VAL A 583 -5.80 2.51 17.31
CA VAL A 583 -4.99 3.22 18.32
C VAL A 583 -3.77 3.87 17.67
N LEU A 584 -3.03 3.14 16.82
CA LEU A 584 -1.88 3.68 16.11
C LEU A 584 -2.26 4.85 15.17
N VAL A 585 -3.36 4.74 14.43
CA VAL A 585 -3.85 5.83 13.57
C VAL A 585 -4.27 7.04 14.40
N LEU A 586 -4.97 6.85 15.52
CA LEU A 586 -5.39 7.93 16.40
C LEU A 586 -4.19 8.71 16.98
N LEU A 587 -3.16 7.98 17.43
CA LEU A 587 -1.96 8.57 18.03
C LEU A 587 -1.03 9.20 16.99
N PHE A 588 -0.92 8.61 15.79
CA PHE A 588 0.13 8.93 14.82
C PHE A 588 -0.39 9.38 13.44
N GLN A 589 -1.66 9.72 13.30
CA GLN A 589 -2.26 10.17 12.03
C GLN A 589 -1.48 11.29 11.34
N ARG A 590 -0.89 12.24 12.08
CA ARG A 590 -0.12 13.35 11.47
C ARG A 590 1.12 12.82 10.77
N GLN A 591 1.81 11.88 11.40
CA GLN A 591 3.01 11.23 10.90
C GLN A 591 2.68 10.33 9.71
N ILE A 592 1.62 9.53 9.81
CA ILE A 592 1.14 8.66 8.72
C ILE A 592 0.80 9.49 7.48
N VAL A 593 -0.01 10.53 7.61
CA VAL A 593 -0.39 11.41 6.49
C VAL A 593 0.83 12.10 5.91
N SER A 594 1.73 12.61 6.74
CA SER A 594 2.97 13.24 6.28
C SER A 594 3.85 12.25 5.52
N GLY A 595 4.00 11.01 6.01
CA GLY A 595 4.80 9.97 5.35
C GLY A 595 4.25 9.57 3.99
N LEU A 596 2.94 9.32 3.90
CA LEU A 596 2.26 8.91 2.66
C LEU A 596 2.28 10.03 1.60
N THR A 597 2.09 11.28 2.00
CA THR A 597 2.02 12.42 1.07
C THR A 597 3.40 12.89 0.62
N GLN A 598 4.42 12.86 1.48
CA GLN A 598 5.78 13.27 1.10
C GLN A 598 6.46 12.30 0.12
N GLY A 599 6.12 11.01 0.17
CA GLY A 599 6.61 10.02 -0.79
C GLY A 599 5.98 10.13 -2.19
N ALA A 600 4.72 10.58 -2.29
CA ALA A 600 3.98 10.63 -3.55
C ALA A 600 4.14 11.94 -4.36
N VAL A 601 4.50 13.05 -3.71
CA VAL A 601 4.43 14.41 -4.31
C VAL A 601 5.81 15.03 -4.56
N LYS A 602 6.90 14.47 -4.02
CA LYS A 602 8.26 15.04 -4.12
C LYS A 602 9.26 14.17 -4.89
N GLY A 603 8.75 13.19 -5.64
CA GLY A 603 9.53 12.27 -6.48
C GLY A 603 9.96 12.88 -7.80
#